data_AF-A0A2X5P4P2-F1
#
_entry.id   AF-A0A2X5P4P2-F1
#
_cell.length_a   1.000
_cell.length_b   1.000
_cell.length_c   1.000
_cell.angle_alpha   90.00
_cell.angle_beta   90.00
_cell.angle_gamma   90.00
#
_symmetry.space_group_name_H-M   'P 1'
#
loop_
_entity.id
_entity.type
_entity.pdbx_description
1 polymer ?
#
loop_
_entity_poly.entity_id
_entity_poly.type
_entity_poly.pdbx_seq_one_letter_code
_entity_poly.pdbx_strand_id
1 'polypeptide(L)'
;MGSLKKPEILNIKEVARSRLFTIQQVDLEFSNGERRAYERMKPSSREAVMILALEGDSVLLIEEYAVGLESYELGFPKGLIDPGETPRKQHNVS
;
A
#
# COMPACT_ATOMS: atom_id res chain seq x y z
N MET A 1 -24.05 17.38 -12.02
CA MET A 1 -23.41 16.45 -11.05
C MET A 1 -22.77 17.28 -9.97
N GLY A 2 -23.16 17.10 -8.70
CA GLY A 2 -22.58 17.85 -7.58
C GLY A 2 -21.09 17.50 -7.40
N SER A 3 -20.25 18.51 -7.22
CA SER A 3 -18.82 18.30 -6.95
C SER A 3 -18.63 17.54 -5.63
N LEU A 4 -17.88 16.44 -5.66
CA LEU A 4 -17.54 15.67 -4.48
C LEU A 4 -16.52 16.46 -3.65
N LYS A 5 -16.98 17.05 -2.53
CA LYS A 5 -16.09 17.70 -1.56
C LYS A 5 -15.49 16.64 -0.63
N LYS A 6 -14.17 16.61 -0.52
CA LYS A 6 -13.47 15.74 0.44
C LYS A 6 -13.83 16.14 1.88
N PRO A 7 -13.95 15.18 2.81
CA PRO A 7 -14.08 15.50 4.22
C PRO A 7 -12.84 16.24 4.73
N GLU A 8 -13.01 17.09 5.73
CA GLU A 8 -11.93 17.76 6.44
C GLU A 8 -11.32 16.80 7.46
N ILE A 9 -9.99 16.76 7.55
CA ILE A 9 -9.28 16.02 8.60
C ILE A 9 -9.11 16.94 9.80
N LEU A 10 -9.82 16.65 10.88
CA LEU A 10 -9.79 17.43 12.11
C LEU A 10 -8.59 17.06 12.98
N ASN A 11 -8.26 15.77 13.04
CA ASN A 11 -7.19 15.26 13.89
C ASN A 11 -6.65 13.91 13.37
N ILE A 12 -5.38 13.64 13.64
CA ILE A 12 -4.73 12.36 13.37
C ILE A 12 -3.96 11.96 14.63
N LYS A 13 -4.25 10.78 15.17
CA LYS A 13 -3.52 10.22 16.31
C LYS A 13 -3.13 8.77 16.05
N GLU A 14 -1.96 8.39 16.51
CA GLU A 14 -1.55 6.98 16.53
C GLU A 14 -2.31 6.26 17.64
N VAL A 15 -2.95 5.13 17.30
CA VAL A 15 -3.75 4.33 18.25
C VAL A 15 -3.15 2.96 18.52
N ALA A 16 -2.32 2.45 17.60
CA ALA A 16 -1.58 1.21 17.79
C ALA A 16 -0.28 1.20 16.97
N ARG A 17 0.74 0.51 17.49
CA ARG A 17 2.01 0.29 16.81
C ARG A 17 2.53 -1.12 17.07
N SER A 18 2.89 -1.81 16.00
CA SER A 18 3.66 -3.05 16.01
C SER A 18 5.01 -2.84 15.34
N ARG A 19 5.78 -3.92 15.16
CA ARG A 19 7.09 -3.87 14.49
C ARG A 19 7.01 -3.38 13.05
N LEU A 20 5.99 -3.80 12.30
CA LEU A 20 5.85 -3.49 10.86
C LEU A 20 4.75 -2.48 10.57
N PHE A 21 3.83 -2.28 11.50
CA PHE A 21 2.59 -1.55 11.24
C PHE A 21 2.36 -0.45 12.28
N THR A 22 1.84 0.68 11.83
CA THR A 22 1.38 1.76 12.70
C THR A 22 -0.01 2.15 12.24
N ILE A 23 -0.99 2.12 13.14
CA ILE A 23 -2.39 2.44 12.87
C ILE A 23 -2.68 3.83 13.41
N GLN A 24 -3.31 4.66 12.58
CA GLN A 24 -3.76 6.01 12.93
C GLN A 24 -5.28 6.08 12.92
N GLN A 25 -5.86 6.63 13.99
CA GLN A 25 -7.22 7.16 13.94
C GLN A 25 -7.19 8.54 13.28
N VAL A 26 -8.10 8.76 12.35
CA VAL A 26 -8.31 10.00 11.61
C VAL A 26 -9.73 10.47 11.89
N ASP A 27 -9.85 11.59 12.58
CA ASP A 27 -11.14 12.24 12.84
C ASP A 27 -11.50 13.12 11.64
N LEU A 28 -12.66 12.85 11.05
CA LEU A 28 -13.13 13.46 9.80
C LEU A 28 -14.44 14.22 10.03
N GLU A 29 -14.62 15.35 9.33
CA GLU A 29 -15.91 16.03 9.15
C GLU A 29 -16.29 16.04 7.67
N PHE A 30 -17.43 15.44 7.34
CA PHE A 30 -17.96 15.37 5.98
C PHE A 30 -18.70 16.65 5.59
N SER A 31 -18.90 16.86 4.28
CA SER A 31 -19.59 18.06 3.77
C SER A 31 -21.04 18.20 4.22
N ASN A 32 -21.65 17.12 4.72
CA ASN A 32 -22.98 17.11 5.33
C ASN A 32 -22.95 17.37 6.85
N GLY A 33 -21.79 17.69 7.43
CA GLY A 33 -21.60 17.93 8.86
C GLY A 33 -21.42 16.68 9.72
N GLU A 34 -21.52 15.47 9.14
CA GLU A 34 -21.28 14.24 9.91
C GLU A 34 -19.82 14.11 10.32
N ARG A 35 -19.59 13.68 11.56
CA ARG A 35 -18.25 13.39 12.09
C ARG A 35 -18.03 11.89 12.26
N ARG A 36 -16.87 11.41 11.84
CA ARG A 36 -16.48 9.99 11.94
C ARG A 36 -15.01 9.87 12.35
N ALA A 37 -14.69 8.81 13.09
CA ALA A 37 -13.32 8.40 13.39
C ALA A 37 -13.00 7.13 12.58
N TYR A 38 -12.07 7.23 11.63
CA TYR A 38 -11.64 6.10 10.79
C TYR A 38 -10.24 5.66 11.20
N GLU A 39 -9.93 4.39 11.03
CA GLU A 39 -8.56 3.89 11.17
C GLU A 39 -7.91 3.68 9.82
N ARG A 40 -6.63 4.06 9.71
CA ARG A 40 -5.81 3.76 8.54
C ARG A 40 -4.41 3.35 8.96
N MET A 41 -3.74 2.61 8.09
CA MET A 41 -2.30 2.46 8.16
C MET A 41 -1.63 3.83 8.02
N LYS A 42 -0.66 4.14 8.90
CA LYS A 42 0.15 5.35 8.79
C LYS A 42 0.74 5.41 7.38
N PRO A 43 0.49 6.47 6.61
CA PRO A 43 1.06 6.59 5.27
C PRO A 43 2.58 6.45 5.34
N SER A 44 3.12 5.50 4.60
CA SER A 44 4.56 5.31 4.46
C SER A 44 5.01 5.96 3.15
N SER A 45 6.21 6.53 3.14
CA SER A 45 6.86 6.99 1.90
C SER A 45 7.50 5.85 1.09
N ARG A 46 7.25 4.58 1.46
CA ARG A 46 7.78 3.44 0.74
C ARG A 46 6.88 3.16 -0.45
N GLU A 47 7.47 3.22 -1.64
CA GLU A 47 6.82 2.81 -2.88
C GLU A 47 7.02 1.31 -3.09
N ALA A 48 6.03 0.66 -3.70
CA ALA A 48 6.12 -0.72 -4.12
C ALA A 48 6.14 -0.79 -5.64
N VAL A 49 6.92 -1.72 -6.18
CA VAL A 49 6.96 -2.05 -7.61
C VAL A 49 6.43 -3.46 -7.84
N MET A 50 5.80 -3.64 -8.99
CA MET A 50 5.41 -4.94 -9.53
C MET A 50 6.03 -5.07 -10.91
N ILE A 51 6.68 -6.20 -11.19
CA ILE A 51 7.40 -6.42 -12.45
C ILE A 51 6.58 -7.35 -13.33
N LEU A 52 6.24 -6.89 -14.53
CA LEU A 52 5.71 -7.73 -15.59
C LEU A 52 6.87 -8.16 -16.50
N ALA A 53 7.35 -9.39 -16.32
CA ALA A 53 8.44 -9.94 -17.12
C ALA A 53 7.89 -10.82 -18.26
N LEU A 54 8.44 -10.64 -19.47
CA LEU A 54 8.03 -11.33 -20.69
C LEU A 54 9.20 -12.12 -21.28
N GLU A 55 8.92 -13.34 -21.74
CA GLU A 55 9.85 -14.17 -22.51
C GLU A 55 9.13 -14.67 -23.77
N GLY A 56 9.39 -14.01 -24.90
CA GLY A 56 8.59 -14.19 -26.11
C GLY A 56 7.13 -13.84 -25.87
N ASP A 57 6.23 -14.79 -26.11
CA ASP A 57 4.79 -14.67 -25.85
C ASP A 57 4.39 -15.13 -24.43
N SER A 58 5.36 -15.49 -23.58
CA SER A 58 5.11 -15.98 -22.22
C SER A 58 5.30 -14.89 -21.16
N VAL A 59 4.55 -15.01 -20.07
CA VAL A 59 4.66 -14.17 -18.88
C VAL A 59 5.36 -14.94 -17.78
N LEU A 60 6.40 -14.36 -17.18
CA LEU A 60 7.11 -14.96 -16.06
C LEU A 60 6.42 -14.60 -14.73
N LEU A 61 6.08 -15.63 -13.97
CA LEU A 61 5.47 -15.55 -12.64
C LEU A 61 6.38 -16.24 -11.62
N ILE A 62 6.19 -15.90 -10.35
CA ILE A 62 6.83 -16.55 -9.21
C ILE A 62 5.78 -17.13 -8.27
N GLU A 63 6.15 -18.18 -7.55
CA GLU A 63 5.41 -18.69 -6.40
C GLU A 63 6.03 -18.14 -5.12
N GLU A 64 5.24 -17.40 -4.33
CA GLU A 64 5.69 -16.81 -3.07
C GLU A 64 4.76 -17.25 -1.94
N TYR A 65 5.34 -17.62 -0.78
CA TYR A 65 4.55 -17.97 0.39
C TYR A 65 3.97 -16.72 1.06
N ALA A 66 2.64 -16.61 1.09
CA ALA A 66 1.93 -15.49 1.69
C ALA A 66 1.46 -15.86 3.10
N VAL A 67 2.18 -15.40 4.13
CA VAL A 67 1.86 -15.70 5.55
C VAL A 67 0.44 -15.28 5.97
N GLY A 68 -0.15 -14.27 5.32
CA GLY A 68 -1.52 -13.83 5.61
C GLY A 68 -2.62 -14.76 5.09
N LEU A 69 -2.29 -15.63 4.12
CA LEU A 69 -3.18 -16.64 3.54
C LEU A 69 -2.76 -18.06 3.91
N GLU A 70 -1.57 -18.21 4.48
CA GLU A 70 -0.93 -19.49 4.80
C GLU A 70 -0.79 -20.42 3.57
N SER A 71 -0.69 -19.83 2.37
CA SER A 71 -0.61 -20.52 1.07
C SER A 71 0.54 -19.99 0.21
N TYR A 72 0.89 -20.76 -0.82
CA TYR A 72 1.72 -20.27 -1.92
C TYR A 72 0.84 -19.60 -2.97
N GLU A 73 1.19 -18.37 -3.33
CA GLU A 73 0.50 -17.56 -4.32
C GLU A 73 1.34 -17.49 -5.59
N LEU A 74 0.72 -17.79 -6.74
CA LEU A 74 1.33 -17.57 -8.05
C LEU A 74 1.03 -16.15 -8.52
N GLY A 75 2.07 -15.35 -8.79
CA GLY A 75 1.87 -13.99 -9.28
C GLY A 75 3.12 -13.29 -9.75
N PHE A 76 2.98 -12.01 -10.09
CA PHE A 76 4.10 -11.18 -10.51
C PHE A 76 5.08 -10.94 -9.36
N PRO A 77 6.40 -10.90 -9.64
CA PRO A 77 7.38 -10.39 -8.71
C PRO A 77 7.00 -9.00 -8.20
N LYS A 78 7.03 -8.83 -6.88
CA LYS A 78 6.69 -7.59 -6.17
C LYS A 78 7.86 -7.21 -5.25
N GLY A 79 8.17 -5.93 -5.15
CA GLY A 79 9.27 -5.44 -4.33
C GLY A 79 8.99 -4.06 -3.74
N LEU A 80 9.71 -3.72 -2.66
CA LEU A 80 9.77 -2.35 -2.19
C LEU A 80 10.89 -1.61 -2.94
N ILE A 81 10.68 -0.33 -3.20
CA ILE A 81 11.72 0.55 -3.74
C ILE A 81 12.49 1.11 -2.54
N ASP A 82 13.81 0.93 -2.55
CA ASP A 82 14.66 1.49 -1.51
C ASP A 82 14.77 3.02 -1.64
N PRO A 83 14.97 3.76 -0.53
CA PRO A 83 15.09 5.20 -0.58
C PRO A 83 16.20 5.67 -1.54
N GLY A 84 15.81 6.42 -2.58
CA GLY A 84 16.74 6.95 -3.59
C GLY A 84 16.89 6.07 -4.83
N GLU A 85 16.28 4.88 -4.87
CA GLU A 85 16.18 4.08 -6.09
C GLU A 85 15.05 4.61 -6.99
N THR A 86 15.23 4.48 -8.30
CA THR A 86 14.14 4.72 -9.26
C THR A 86 13.54 3.37 -9.67
N PRO A 87 12.22 3.30 -9.96
CA PRO A 87 11.56 2.04 -10.32
C PRO A 87 12.24 1.29 -11.48
N ARG A 88 12.92 2.02 -12.37
CA ARG A 88 13.59 1.46 -13.56
C ARG A 88 14.89 0.71 -13.25
N LYS A 89 15.46 0.87 -12.04
CA LYS A 89 16.80 0.38 -11.69
C LYS A 89 16.83 -0.98 -10.98
N GLN A 90 15.68 -1.54 -10.62
CA GLN A 90 15.62 -2.85 -9.98
C GLN A 90 15.70 -3.94 -11.06
N HIS A 91 16.92 -4.33 -11.39
CA HIS A 91 17.23 -5.33 -12.42
C HIS A 91 17.85 -6.61 -11.87
N ASN A 92 17.71 -6.88 -10.57
CA ASN A 92 18.20 -8.11 -9.95
C ASN A 92 17.23 -8.53 -8.83
N VAL A 93 16.35 -9.48 -9.12
CA VAL A 93 15.65 -10.23 -8.07
C VAL A 93 16.48 -11.50 -7.86
N SER A 94 16.92 -11.71 -6.61
CA SER A 94 17.64 -12.93 -6.17
C SER A 94 16.73 -14.14 -6.11
#